data_AF-A0A392QJU7-F1
#
_entry.id   AF-A0A392QJU7-F1
#
_cell.length_a   1.000
_cell.length_b   1.000
_cell.length_c   1.000
_cell.angle_alpha   90.00
_cell.angle_beta   90.00
_cell.angle_gamma   90.00
#
_symmetry.space_group_name_H-M   'P 1'
#
loop_
_entity.id
_entity.type
_entity.pdbx_description
1 polymer ?
#
loop_
_entity_poly.entity_id
_entity_poly.type
_entity_poly.pdbx_seq_one_letter_code
_entity_poly.pdbx_strand_id
1 'polypeptide(L)'
;MYRALEERLKAVEGFSAYGVDAMDMCLVPDVVIPPKFKVPDFEKYKGIHCPRNHLRMFCRKMAGYAANEKLMIHVFQDSLSGASLDWYMKLERTQIQTWKDLADAFLKQYKYNLDMAPNRMQLQNLSKKGSESFK
;
A
#
# COMPACT_ATOMS: atom_id res chain seq x y z
N MET A 1 -37.79 -18.81 20.09
CA MET A 1 -38.31 -17.81 19.14
C MET A 1 -37.25 -16.80 18.72
N TYR A 2 -36.50 -16.20 19.66
CA TYR A 2 -35.38 -15.28 19.35
C TYR A 2 -34.21 -15.90 18.56
N ARG A 3 -33.71 -17.10 18.96
CA ARG A 3 -32.62 -17.79 18.24
C ARG A 3 -32.92 -18.05 16.76
N ALA A 4 -34.13 -18.49 16.45
CA ALA A 4 -34.55 -18.77 15.08
C ALA A 4 -34.63 -17.50 14.22
N LEU A 5 -34.83 -16.33 14.85
CA LEU A 5 -34.80 -15.04 14.16
C LEU A 5 -33.36 -14.59 13.88
N GLU A 6 -32.45 -14.76 14.84
CA GLU A 6 -31.01 -14.50 14.66
C GLU A 6 -30.38 -15.40 13.60
N GLU A 7 -30.72 -16.69 13.60
CA GLU A 7 -30.24 -17.66 12.61
C GLU A 7 -30.75 -17.31 11.20
N ARG A 8 -31.99 -16.81 11.08
CA ARG A 8 -32.54 -16.34 9.81
C ARG A 8 -31.91 -15.03 9.33
N LEU A 9 -31.56 -14.12 10.24
CA LEU A 9 -30.79 -12.91 9.90
C LEU A 9 -29.39 -13.27 9.39
N LYS A 10 -28.67 -14.16 10.10
CA LYS A 10 -27.35 -14.66 9.66
C LYS A 10 -27.41 -15.38 8.31
N ALA A 11 -28.47 -16.12 8.05
CA ALA A 11 -28.68 -16.81 6.77
C ALA A 11 -28.99 -15.84 5.61
N VAL A 12 -29.59 -14.68 5.90
CA VAL A 12 -29.84 -13.60 4.92
C VAL A 12 -28.60 -12.73 4.70
N GLU A 13 -27.75 -12.58 5.71
CA GLU A 13 -26.51 -11.78 5.65
C GLU A 13 -25.35 -12.48 4.91
N GLY A 14 -25.53 -13.70 4.40
CA GLY A 14 -24.52 -14.36 3.56
C GLY A 14 -23.21 -14.62 4.31
N PHE A 15 -23.30 -15.02 5.59
CA PHE A 15 -22.13 -15.25 6.42
C PHE A 15 -21.24 -16.34 5.81
N SER A 16 -20.05 -15.93 5.36
CA SER A 16 -18.98 -16.81 4.88
C SER A 16 -18.76 -17.96 5.86
N ALA A 17 -18.58 -19.19 5.37
CA ALA A 17 -18.34 -20.39 6.18
C ALA A 17 -17.09 -20.30 7.09
N TYR A 18 -16.25 -19.28 6.89
CA TYR A 18 -15.05 -18.98 7.68
C TYR A 18 -15.22 -17.73 8.57
N GLY A 19 -16.39 -17.11 8.57
CA GLY A 19 -16.72 -15.94 9.40
C GLY A 19 -15.93 -14.67 9.08
N VAL A 20 -15.36 -14.57 7.87
CA VAL A 20 -14.63 -13.38 7.45
C VAL A 20 -15.43 -12.62 6.43
N ASP A 21 -15.80 -11.39 6.80
CA ASP A 21 -16.47 -10.46 5.92
C ASP A 21 -15.47 -9.74 5.03
N ALA A 22 -15.81 -9.54 3.76
CA ALA A 22 -14.95 -8.84 2.82
C ALA A 22 -14.70 -7.39 3.27
N MET A 23 -15.69 -6.76 3.92
CA MET A 23 -15.54 -5.42 4.47
C MET A 23 -14.69 -5.40 5.73
N ASP A 24 -14.38 -6.53 6.37
CA ASP A 24 -13.42 -6.64 7.49
C ASP A 24 -11.97 -6.82 7.02
N MET A 25 -11.75 -7.25 5.78
CA MET A 25 -10.40 -7.40 5.22
C MET A 25 -9.87 -6.13 4.54
N CYS A 26 -10.75 -5.23 4.09
CA CYS A 26 -10.34 -4.04 3.34
C CYS A 26 -9.75 -2.94 4.24
N LEU A 27 -8.69 -2.25 3.79
CA LEU A 27 -8.20 -1.06 4.50
C LEU A 27 -9.23 0.10 4.43
N VAL A 28 -10.00 0.16 3.34
CA VAL A 28 -11.04 1.17 3.08
C VAL A 28 -12.34 0.48 2.61
N PRO A 29 -13.25 0.12 3.54
CA PRO A 29 -14.42 -0.72 3.22
C PRO A 29 -15.50 -0.03 2.38
N ASP A 30 -15.60 1.30 2.42
CA ASP A 30 -16.64 2.07 1.73
C ASP A 30 -16.13 2.80 0.48
N VAL A 31 -15.19 2.15 -0.23
CA VAL A 31 -14.66 2.68 -1.49
C VAL A 31 -15.73 2.62 -2.59
N VAL A 32 -16.00 3.76 -3.22
CA VAL A 32 -16.86 3.83 -4.41
C VAL A 32 -15.98 3.77 -5.65
N ILE A 33 -16.12 2.68 -6.40
CA ILE A 33 -15.42 2.50 -7.68
C ILE A 33 -16.20 3.23 -8.78
N PRO A 34 -15.59 4.20 -9.49
CA PRO A 34 -16.26 4.92 -10.56
C PRO A 34 -16.72 3.99 -11.70
N PRO A 35 -17.82 4.31 -12.38
CA PRO A 35 -18.25 3.55 -13.55
C PRO A 35 -17.15 3.47 -14.61
N LYS A 36 -16.94 2.28 -15.18
CA LYS A 36 -15.91 2.00 -16.20
C LYS A 36 -14.47 2.21 -15.72
N PHE A 37 -14.23 2.32 -14.41
CA PHE A 37 -12.88 2.36 -13.87
C PHE A 37 -12.12 1.10 -14.27
N LYS A 38 -10.90 1.30 -14.78
CA LYS A 38 -9.93 0.24 -15.01
C LYS A 38 -8.74 0.55 -14.14
N VAL A 39 -8.31 -0.43 -13.36
CA VAL A 39 -7.08 -0.31 -12.57
C VAL A 39 -5.93 -0.01 -13.55
N PRO A 40 -5.20 1.11 -13.36
CA PRO A 40 -4.04 1.39 -14.18
C PRO A 40 -2.98 0.30 -14.01
N ASP A 41 -2.24 -0.01 -15.07
CA ASP A 41 -1.06 -0.86 -14.93
C ASP A 41 0.05 -0.09 -14.18
N PHE A 42 0.64 -0.71 -13.17
CA PHE A 42 1.68 -0.12 -12.33
C PHE A 42 2.96 -0.94 -12.39
N GLU A 43 4.09 -0.26 -12.53
CA GLU A 43 5.35 -0.87 -12.13
C GLU A 43 5.32 -1.06 -10.61
N LYS A 44 5.41 -2.31 -10.17
CA LYS A 44 5.23 -2.66 -8.76
C LYS A 44 6.46 -2.28 -7.94
N TYR A 45 6.23 -1.62 -6.81
CA TYR A 45 7.29 -1.26 -5.88
C TYR A 45 7.79 -2.49 -5.13
N LYS A 46 9.09 -2.79 -5.25
CA LYS A 46 9.74 -3.94 -4.63
C LYS A 46 10.56 -3.60 -3.37
N GLY A 47 10.46 -2.36 -2.88
CA GLY A 47 11.22 -1.94 -1.70
C GLY A 47 12.69 -1.58 -1.95
N ILE A 48 13.11 -1.40 -3.20
CA ILE A 48 14.51 -1.08 -3.55
C ILE A 48 14.70 0.29 -4.22
N HIS A 49 13.63 0.86 -4.78
CA HIS A 49 13.68 2.15 -5.49
C HIS A 49 13.27 3.30 -4.57
N CYS A 50 13.46 4.55 -5.02
CA CYS A 50 13.06 5.73 -4.24
C CYS A 50 11.53 5.77 -4.06
N PRO A 51 11.01 5.74 -2.82
CA PRO A 51 9.57 5.70 -2.56
C PRO A 51 8.86 7.00 -2.97
N ARG A 52 9.55 8.15 -2.95
CA ARG A 52 9.00 9.42 -3.46
C ARG A 52 8.73 9.37 -4.97
N ASN A 53 9.61 8.72 -5.74
CA ASN A 53 9.42 8.57 -7.17
C ASN A 53 8.24 7.64 -7.47
N HIS A 54 8.10 6.56 -6.70
CA HIS A 54 6.94 5.66 -6.77
C HIS A 54 5.63 6.40 -6.52
N LEU A 55 5.52 7.15 -5.41
CA LEU A 55 4.34 7.95 -5.11
C LEU A 55 4.02 8.96 -6.21
N ARG A 56 5.04 9.66 -6.74
CA ARG A 56 4.84 10.63 -7.84
C ARG A 56 4.27 9.95 -9.08
N MET A 57 4.80 8.79 -9.46
CA MET A 57 4.31 8.03 -10.62
C MET A 57 2.89 7.51 -10.39
N PHE A 58 2.61 6.97 -9.21
CA PHE A 58 1.28 6.53 -8.82
C PHE A 58 0.26 7.67 -8.93
N CYS A 59 0.54 8.83 -8.31
CA CYS A 59 -0.33 10.00 -8.36
C CYS A 59 -0.57 10.50 -9.79
N ARG A 60 0.44 10.45 -10.67
CA ARG A 60 0.28 10.82 -12.08
C ARG A 60 -0.67 9.89 -12.82
N LYS A 61 -0.57 8.57 -12.60
CA LYS A 61 -1.50 7.58 -13.19
C LYS A 61 -2.92 7.73 -12.63
N MET A 62 -3.04 8.11 -11.36
CA MET A 62 -4.32 8.30 -10.67
C MET A 62 -4.85 9.74 -10.70
N ALA A 63 -4.25 10.66 -11.47
CA ALA A 63 -4.53 12.09 -11.39
C ALA A 63 -6.01 12.46 -11.61
N GLY A 64 -6.70 11.76 -12.52
CA GLY A 64 -8.13 11.95 -12.77
C GLY A 64 -9.05 11.54 -11.62
N TYR A 65 -8.50 10.84 -10.62
CA TYR A 65 -9.20 10.35 -9.44
C TYR A 65 -8.65 10.93 -8.13
N ALA A 66 -7.80 11.96 -8.20
CA ALA A 66 -7.07 12.48 -7.03
C ALA A 66 -7.99 12.99 -5.90
N ALA A 67 -9.23 13.38 -6.21
CA ALA A 67 -10.22 13.79 -5.22
C ALA A 67 -10.90 12.60 -4.49
N ASN A 68 -10.79 11.38 -5.02
CA ASN A 68 -11.33 10.17 -4.41
C ASN A 68 -10.22 9.44 -3.64
N GLU A 69 -9.89 9.96 -2.46
CA GLU A 69 -8.79 9.43 -1.64
C GLU A 69 -8.97 7.95 -1.28
N LYS A 70 -10.20 7.49 -1.04
CA LYS A 70 -10.49 6.08 -0.74
C LYS A 70 -10.14 5.18 -1.91
N LEU A 71 -10.47 5.60 -3.14
CA LEU A 71 -10.04 4.88 -4.33
C LEU A 71 -8.52 4.89 -4.47
N MET A 72 -7.85 6.02 -4.18
CA MET A 72 -6.39 6.07 -4.20
C MET A 72 -5.76 5.09 -3.20
N ILE A 73 -6.25 5.06 -1.96
CA ILE A 73 -5.79 4.13 -0.92
C ILE A 73 -6.03 2.69 -1.36
N HIS A 74 -7.23 2.37 -1.85
CA HIS A 74 -7.61 1.03 -2.29
C HIS A 74 -6.71 0.52 -3.44
N VAL A 75 -6.47 1.35 -4.45
CA VAL A 75 -5.70 0.98 -5.65
C VAL A 75 -4.19 0.96 -5.37
N PHE A 76 -3.73 1.61 -4.30
CA PHE A 76 -2.30 1.65 -3.98
C PHE A 76 -1.69 0.26 -3.81
N GLN A 77 -2.44 -0.70 -3.26
CA GLN A 77 -1.99 -2.10 -3.10
C GLN A 77 -1.58 -2.75 -4.43
N ASP A 78 -2.23 -2.41 -5.53
CA ASP A 78 -1.95 -2.96 -6.86
C ASP A 78 -0.57 -2.50 -7.39
N SER A 79 -0.08 -1.37 -6.86
CA SER A 79 1.24 -0.83 -7.16
C SER A 79 2.37 -1.45 -6.33
N LEU A 80 2.08 -2.44 -5.48
CA LEU A 80 3.02 -3.06 -4.54
C LEU A 80 3.22 -4.56 -4.84
N SER A 81 4.33 -5.13 -4.35
CA SER A 81 4.63 -6.56 -4.50
C SER A 81 5.57 -7.07 -3.41
N GLY A 82 5.43 -8.35 -3.06
CA GLY A 82 6.25 -8.99 -2.01
C GLY A 82 6.14 -8.24 -0.69
N ALA A 83 7.29 -7.99 -0.05
CA ALA A 83 7.34 -7.37 1.28
C ALA A 83 6.64 -5.99 1.38
N SER A 84 6.50 -5.25 0.27
CA SER A 84 5.75 -3.98 0.28
C SER A 84 4.24 -4.18 0.28
N LEU A 85 3.75 -5.22 -0.40
CA LEU A 85 2.35 -5.60 -0.32
C LEU A 85 2.04 -6.15 1.08
N ASP A 86 2.91 -7.00 1.63
CA ASP A 86 2.77 -7.55 2.99
C ASP A 86 2.74 -6.45 4.05
N TRP A 87 3.50 -5.37 3.85
CA TRP A 87 3.45 -4.19 4.70
C TRP A 87 2.08 -3.50 4.62
N TYR A 88 1.55 -3.29 3.42
CA TYR A 88 0.24 -2.68 3.22
C TYR A 88 -0.88 -3.48 3.89
N MET A 89 -0.84 -4.81 3.78
CA MET A 89 -1.84 -5.71 4.37
C MET A 89 -1.85 -5.73 5.90
N LYS A 90 -0.81 -5.18 6.55
CA LYS A 90 -0.70 -5.03 8.01
C LYS A 90 -1.17 -3.66 8.50
N LEU A 91 -1.52 -2.74 7.60
CA LEU A 91 -2.02 -1.43 7.98
C LEU A 91 -3.40 -1.55 8.61
N GLU A 92 -3.62 -0.78 9.67
CA GLU A 92 -4.92 -0.71 10.34
C GLU A 92 -5.70 0.51 9.87
N ARG A 93 -7.03 0.34 9.74
CA ARG A 93 -7.95 1.41 9.34
C ARG A 93 -7.82 2.64 10.23
N THR A 94 -7.66 2.44 11.52
CA THR A 94 -7.54 3.53 12.51
C THR A 94 -6.34 4.43 12.24
N GLN A 95 -5.32 3.94 11.54
CA GLN A 95 -4.11 4.69 11.20
C GLN A 95 -4.18 5.36 9.83
N ILE A 96 -4.95 4.81 8.89
CA ILE A 96 -5.00 5.27 7.50
C ILE A 96 -6.42 5.75 7.17
N GLN A 97 -6.66 7.05 7.33
CA GLN A 97 -7.96 7.67 7.07
C GLN A 97 -7.95 8.49 5.77
N THR A 98 -6.80 9.04 5.41
CA THR A 98 -6.60 9.89 4.23
C THR A 98 -5.47 9.37 3.34
N TRP A 99 -5.43 9.85 2.09
CA TRP A 99 -4.30 9.54 1.20
C TRP A 99 -2.97 10.03 1.79
N LYS A 100 -2.99 11.17 2.51
CA LYS A 100 -1.83 11.72 3.20
C LYS A 100 -1.27 10.76 4.24
N ASP A 101 -2.13 10.14 5.06
CA ASP A 101 -1.71 9.20 6.10
C ASP A 101 -0.97 7.99 5.49
N LEU A 102 -1.50 7.44 4.39
CA LEU A 102 -0.88 6.35 3.66
C LEU A 102 0.47 6.75 3.06
N ALA A 103 0.53 7.91 2.40
CA ALA A 103 1.76 8.42 1.79
C ALA A 103 2.85 8.65 2.84
N ASP A 104 2.51 9.27 3.97
CA ASP A 104 3.44 9.53 5.06
C ASP A 104 3.91 8.21 5.73
N ALA A 105 3.00 7.25 5.94
CA ALA A 105 3.33 5.92 6.45
C ALA A 105 4.27 5.16 5.49
N PHE A 106 4.01 5.20 4.18
CA PHE A 106 4.84 4.57 3.17
C PHE A 106 6.24 5.17 3.12
N LEU A 107 6.35 6.50 3.13
CA LEU A 107 7.64 7.20 3.14
C LEU A 107 8.43 6.90 4.42
N LYS A 108 7.75 6.80 5.56
CA LYS A 108 8.36 6.42 6.85
C LYS A 108 8.86 4.98 6.83
N GLN A 109 8.07 4.05 6.30
CA GLN A 109 8.43 2.63 6.17
C GLN A 109 9.69 2.45 5.32
N TYR A 110 9.78 3.17 4.20
CA TYR A 110 10.89 3.07 3.25
C TYR A 110 11.87 4.23 3.33
N LYS A 111 12.01 4.86 4.50
CA LYS A 111 12.85 6.05 4.68
C LYS A 111 14.31 5.83 4.26
N TYR A 112 14.86 4.64 4.49
CA TYR A 112 16.23 4.29 4.10
C TYR A 112 16.42 4.28 2.58
N ASN A 113 15.33 4.14 1.82
CA ASN A 113 15.32 4.20 0.37
C ASN A 113 15.14 5.64 -0.16
N LEU A 114 14.77 6.60 0.71
CA LEU A 114 14.81 8.03 0.37
C LEU A 114 16.25 8.46 0.16
N ASP A 115 17.12 7.96 1.03
CA ASP A 115 18.54 8.32 1.13
C ASP A 115 19.45 7.29 0.45
N MET A 116 18.90 6.36 -0.36
CA MET A 116 19.72 5.41 -1.13
C MET A 116 20.53 6.13 -2.21
N ALA A 117 21.62 6.72 -1.74
CA ALA A 117 22.92 6.85 -2.36
C ALA A 117 23.56 5.45 -2.53
N PRO A 118 24.76 5.42 -3.10
CA PRO A 118 25.06 5.59 -4.51
C PRO A 118 24.93 4.21 -5.20
N ASN A 119 24.73 4.16 -6.52
CA ASN A 119 24.45 2.92 -7.24
C ASN A 119 25.58 1.86 -7.09
N ARG A 120 25.33 0.60 -7.45
CA ARG A 120 26.32 -0.49 -7.36
C ARG A 120 27.66 -0.15 -8.05
N MET A 121 27.66 0.70 -9.09
CA MET A 121 28.91 1.19 -9.71
C MET A 121 29.64 2.21 -8.84
N GLN A 122 28.93 3.06 -8.11
CA GLN A 122 29.52 3.99 -7.16
C GLN A 122 30.05 3.27 -5.91
N LEU A 123 29.42 2.17 -5.47
CA LEU A 123 29.98 1.28 -4.44
C LEU A 123 31.25 0.55 -4.94
N GLN A 124 31.31 0.17 -6.22
CA GLN A 124 32.54 -0.39 -6.82
C GLN A 124 33.66 0.65 -6.98
N ASN A 125 33.32 1.94 -7.14
CA ASN A 125 34.28 3.04 -7.21
C ASN A 125 34.74 3.54 -5.82
N LEU A 126 34.11 3.09 -4.74
CA LEU A 126 34.63 3.25 -3.38
C LEU A 126 35.74 2.21 -3.15
N SER A 127 36.80 2.26 -3.95
CA SER A 127 38.05 1.60 -3.58
C SER A 127 38.66 2.35 -2.40
N LYS A 128 38.95 1.63 -1.32
CA LYS A 128 39.62 2.13 -0.11
C LYS A 128 40.77 3.09 -0.48
N LYS A 129 40.69 4.37 -0.08
CA LYS A 129 41.86 5.26 -0.21
C LYS A 129 42.92 4.77 0.76
N GLY A 130 44.19 4.80 0.34
CA GLY A 130 45.33 4.23 1.07
C GLY A 130 45.61 4.80 2.47
N SER A 131 44.79 5.73 2.97
CA SER A 131 44.91 6.39 4.28
C SER A 131 43.92 5.88 5.34
N GLU A 132 43.05 4.90 5.04
CA GLU A 132 42.14 4.35 6.05
C GLU A 132 42.76 3.14 6.74
N SER A 133 43.17 3.30 7.99
CA SER A 133 43.61 2.20 8.85
C SER A 133 42.40 1.51 9.50
N PHE A 134 42.38 0.19 9.45
CA PHE A 134 41.45 -0.60 10.24
C PHE A 134 41.95 -0.62 11.69
N LYS A 135 41.06 -0.31 12.63
CA LYS A 135 41.28 -0.54 14.06
C LYS A 135 40.51 -1.78 14.48
#